data_AF-A0A8T6UD30-F1
#
_entry.id   AF-A0A8T6UD30-F1
#
_cell.length_a   1.000
_cell.length_b   1.000
_cell.length_c   1.000
_cell.angle_alpha   90.00
_cell.angle_beta   90.00
_cell.angle_gamma   90.00
#
_symmetry.space_group_name_H-M   'P 1'
#
loop_
_entity.id
_entity.type
_entity.pdbx_description
1 polymer ?
#
loop_
_entity_poly.entity_id
_entity_poly.type
_entity_poly.pdbx_seq_one_letter_code
_entity_poly.pdbx_strand_id
1 'polypeptide(L)' 'AQSKTSMLQDLERGRATEIDHLTGAVVRYGREKGVPTPVCSTLLRLVRARERDLVDAR' A
#
# COMPACT_ATOMS: atom_id res chain seq x y z
N ALA A 1 4.72 -21.96 -12.33
CA ALA A 1 5.07 -21.18 -11.12
C ALA A 1 4.33 -19.85 -11.18
N GLN A 2 3.66 -19.43 -10.10
CA GLN A 2 2.92 -18.16 -10.07
C GLN A 2 3.87 -17.03 -9.67
N SER A 3 3.98 -16.00 -10.50
CA SER A 3 4.83 -14.84 -10.20
C SER A 3 4.21 -14.00 -9.08
N LYS A 4 4.99 -13.67 -8.05
CA LYS A 4 4.58 -12.75 -6.98
C LYS A 4 4.78 -11.30 -7.41
N THR A 5 3.87 -10.41 -7.00
CA THR A 5 4.04 -8.97 -7.19
C THR A 5 5.22 -8.44 -6.37
N SER A 6 5.81 -7.31 -6.79
CA SER A 6 6.94 -6.69 -6.08
C SER A 6 6.61 -6.36 -4.62
N MET A 7 5.48 -5.69 -4.36
CA MET A 7 5.07 -5.35 -3.00
C MET A 7 4.89 -6.59 -2.10
N LEU A 8 4.38 -7.70 -2.63
CA LEU A 8 4.27 -8.94 -1.84
C LEU A 8 5.67 -9.46 -1.45
N GLN A 9 6.63 -9.41 -2.36
CA GLN A 9 8.02 -9.79 -2.06
C GLN A 9 8.66 -8.85 -1.05
N ASP A 10 8.33 -7.55 -1.06
CA ASP A 10 8.82 -6.59 -0.08
C ASP A 10 8.26 -6.87 1.32
N LEU A 11 6.96 -7.17 1.42
CA LEU A 11 6.34 -7.59 2.68
C LEU A 11 6.97 -8.86 3.24
N GLU A 12 7.19 -9.89 2.41
CA GLU A 12 7.83 -11.15 2.83
C GLU A 12 9.27 -10.96 3.30
N ARG A 13 9.97 -9.92 2.81
CA ARG A 13 11.34 -9.58 3.20
C ARG A 13 11.40 -8.54 4.32
N GLY A 14 10.25 -8.02 4.76
CA GLY A 14 10.12 -6.95 5.74
C GLY A 14 10.78 -5.65 5.28
N ARG A 15 10.60 -5.28 4.01
CA ARG A 15 10.99 -3.99 3.45
C ARG A 15 9.76 -3.10 3.28
N ALA A 16 9.97 -1.79 3.27
CA ALA A 16 8.92 -0.85 2.87
C ALA A 16 8.48 -1.11 1.43
N THR A 17 7.16 -1.03 1.18
CA THR A 17 6.58 -1.16 -0.16
C THR A 17 6.43 0.21 -0.84
N GLU A 18 6.07 0.18 -2.13
CA GLU A 18 5.79 1.39 -2.91
C GLU A 18 4.34 1.90 -2.76
N ILE A 19 3.56 1.39 -1.79
CA ILE A 19 2.11 1.66 -1.68
C ILE A 19 1.76 3.15 -1.64
N ASP A 20 2.59 3.96 -1.00
CA ASP A 20 2.40 5.41 -0.87
C ASP A 20 2.61 6.14 -2.19
N HIS A 21 3.53 5.66 -3.02
CA HIS A 21 3.81 6.24 -4.33
C HIS A 21 2.81 5.80 -5.39
N LEU A 22 2.23 4.60 -5.26
CA LEU A 22 1.25 4.06 -6.19
C LEU A 22 -0.17 4.44 -5.78
N THR A 23 -0.75 3.73 -4.81
CA THR A 23 -2.13 3.96 -4.36
C THR A 23 -2.26 5.25 -3.57
N GLY A 24 -1.23 5.62 -2.79
CA GLY A 24 -1.21 6.90 -2.07
C GLY A 24 -1.25 8.11 -3.00
N ALA A 25 -0.59 8.05 -4.17
CA ALA A 25 -0.67 9.10 -5.18
C ALA A 25 -2.09 9.23 -5.74
N VAL A 26 -2.77 8.13 -6.05
CA VAL A 26 -4.18 8.14 -6.52
C VAL A 26 -5.10 8.79 -5.49
N VAL A 27 -4.96 8.43 -4.21
CA VAL A 27 -5.77 9.03 -3.13
C VAL A 27 -5.50 10.53 -3.00
N ARG A 28 -4.23 10.96 -3.05
CA ARG A 28 -3.85 12.37 -2.99
C ARG A 28 -4.43 13.16 -4.17
N TYR A 29 -4.26 12.68 -5.40
CA TYR A 29 -4.81 13.34 -6.58
C TYR A 29 -6.33 13.37 -6.58
N GLY A 30 -6.99 12.28 -6.14
CA GLY A 30 -8.44 12.25 -5.97
C GLY A 30 -8.93 13.35 -5.03
N ARG A 31 -8.25 13.52 -3.89
CA ARG A 31 -8.56 14.61 -2.94
C ARG A 31 -8.37 15.99 -3.56
N GLU A 32 -7.25 16.22 -4.26
CA GLU A 32 -6.97 17.51 -4.94
C GLU A 32 -8.01 17.86 -6.01
N LYS A 33 -8.62 16.85 -6.64
CA LYS A 33 -9.63 17.01 -7.71
C LYS A 33 -11.07 16.87 -7.24
N GLY A 34 -11.32 16.63 -5.95
CA GLY A 34 -12.66 16.36 -5.43
C GLY A 34 -13.28 15.06 -5.93
N VAL A 35 -12.47 14.10 -6.39
CA VAL A 35 -12.92 12.78 -6.87
C VAL A 35 -12.76 11.76 -5.74
N PRO A 36 -13.86 11.13 -5.27
CA PRO A 36 -13.79 10.09 -4.24
C PRO A 36 -13.00 8.86 -4.71
N THR A 37 -12.06 8.39 -3.88
CA THR A 37 -11.26 7.18 -4.14
C THR A 37 -11.42 6.15 -3.01
N PRO A 38 -12.66 5.69 -2.71
CA PRO A 38 -12.95 4.91 -1.50
C PRO A 38 -12.17 3.59 -1.44
N VAL A 39 -12.11 2.86 -2.55
CA VAL A 39 -11.39 1.57 -2.61
C VAL A 39 -9.88 1.77 -2.43
N CYS A 40 -9.29 2.74 -3.13
CA CYS A 40 -7.85 3.04 -3.00
C CYS A 40 -7.51 3.50 -1.56
N SER A 41 -8.38 4.31 -0.95
CA SER A 41 -8.20 4.77 0.43
C SER A 41 -8.23 3.62 1.43
N THR A 42 -9.13 2.66 1.26
CA THR A 42 -9.19 1.45 2.09
C THR A 42 -7.96 0.58 1.90
N LEU A 43 -7.58 0.28 0.65
CA LEU A 43 -6.42 -0.55 0.35
C LEU A 43 -5.12 0.05 0.88
N LEU A 44 -4.92 1.37 0.70
CA LEU A 44 -3.77 2.09 1.24
C LEU A 44 -3.65 1.90 2.77
N ARG A 45 -4.77 2.01 3.50
CA ARG A 45 -4.78 1.83 4.96
C ARG A 45 -4.47 0.40 5.37
N LEU A 46 -5.03 -0.59 4.67
CA LEU A 46 -4.82 -2.00 4.96
C LEU A 46 -3.36 -2.42 4.73
N VAL A 47 -2.76 -2.01 3.61
CA VAL A 47 -1.36 -2.34 3.31
C VAL A 47 -0.42 -1.66 4.30
N ARG A 48 -0.63 -0.38 4.62
CA ARG A 48 0.15 0.30 5.66
C ARG A 48 0.02 -0.37 7.04
N ALA A 49 -1.16 -0.87 7.38
CA ALA A 49 -1.34 -1.63 8.62
C ALA A 49 -0.52 -2.93 8.58
N ARG A 50 -0.60 -3.67 7.48
CA ARG A 50 0.17 -4.90 7.31
C ARG A 50 1.68 -4.68 7.34
N GLU A 51 2.18 -3.58 6.76
CA GLU A 51 3.59 -3.21 6.83
C GLU A 51 4.03 -2.95 8.28
N ARG A 52 3.23 -2.20 9.06
CA ARG A 52 3.52 -1.96 10.48
C ARG A 52 3.53 -3.24 11.30
N ASP A 53 2.51 -4.09 11.16
CA ASP A 53 2.42 -5.35 11.90
C ASP A 53 3.65 -6.24 11.67
N LEU A 54 4.22 -6.22 10.46
CA LEU A 54 5.43 -6.99 10.11
C LEU A 54 6.72 -6.38 10.65
N VAL A 55 6.78 -5.05 10.81
CA VAL A 55 7.89 -4.36 11.46
C VAL A 55 7.85 -4.60 12.97
N ASP A 56 6.67 -4.53 13.58
CA ASP A 56 6.48 -4.68 15.03
C ASP A 56 6.65 -6.13 15.51
N ALA A 57 6.46 -7.12 14.63
CA ALA A 57 6.67 -8.53 14.92
C ALA A 57 8.15 -8.99 14.86
N ARG A 58 9.08 -8.07 14.59
CA ARG A 58 10.53 -8.32 14.48
C ARG A 58 11.27 -7.88 15.73
#